data_AF-A0A6A5Y9V0-F1
#
_entry.id   AF-A0A6A5Y9V0-F1
#
_cell.length_a   1.000
_cell.length_b   1.000
_cell.length_c   1.000
_cell.angle_alpha   90.00
_cell.angle_beta   90.00
_cell.angle_gamma   90.00
#
_symmetry.space_group_name_H-M   'P 1'
#
loop_
_entity.id
_entity.type
_entity.pdbx_description
1 polymer ?
#
loop_
_entity_poly.entity_id
_entity_poly.type
_entity_poly.pdbx_seq_one_letter_code
_entity_poly.pdbx_strand_id
1 'polypeptide(L)'
;MFRVKESGLPPDISEPADLKKLGYFVNNIGQIRMIEFPEKDYHFHWYNQERHNEVRREAMQVCQRNEVDQRLRALGVERLYLPQLTNIKPDEPHVPILAPPIHVLNNRKRLIVIINDSLQDLGILAYRQLQRDLGINGGSVVNFTKELIKRSRQTDDSCEIFADGASVDDESSVPGLIVMNCGQLVYSHMHKQTMTLRSWSALPRKSLCHDQILIHPEYNRVEGHRTAKEHIKWVFDHVINNKDMVNADTEVYVIAIENGAENLLEILNDSFEEYAPRLTALTLINSYVSDTQINNVALKRYLRDRTRQWKVTSSSNNPEDCIEIPNDDADPPISNVSSKSGADSPVAGYHTNTHISWLEALGSPTSSTSTKVRYDPRIPANDAAHGQPIGSNDSDYDDDLSQAALCPTFADDDNVAGAGECVFTSLKVQNCILSFFESVAQSPVDYRNPRFKITAREPEYGDKAANEMDLETDTGYEPLVPLELSSPEYLQTRDAKEELIRMTAALHNMPPDNEDLEEGRISLEKRIAVAKVELERATQKALAAGALPKGEAQEARSEWKFVGGGPKMDFAGTQVDVELVRAAGLYDTAETKSEE
;
A
#
# COMPACT_ATOMS: atom_id res chain seq x y z
N MET A 1 33.40 -31.62 27.86
CA MET A 1 32.51 -30.87 26.96
C MET A 1 31.99 -31.85 25.91
N PHE A 2 30.72 -32.26 25.99
CA PHE A 2 30.12 -33.18 25.02
C PHE A 2 29.82 -32.40 23.73
N ARG A 3 30.27 -32.90 22.57
CA ARG A 3 29.90 -32.36 21.26
C ARG A 3 28.76 -33.19 20.70
N VAL A 4 27.64 -32.56 20.38
CA VAL A 4 26.56 -33.18 19.64
C VAL A 4 27.07 -33.48 18.22
N LYS A 5 26.88 -34.71 17.74
CA LYS A 5 27.20 -35.07 16.35
C LYS A 5 26.19 -34.42 15.42
N GLU A 6 26.58 -34.07 14.20
CA GLU A 6 25.69 -33.45 13.19
C GLU A 6 24.42 -34.29 12.96
N SER A 7 24.54 -35.62 12.97
CA SER A 7 23.40 -36.55 12.86
C SER A 7 22.42 -36.51 14.03
N GLY A 8 22.79 -35.91 15.15
CA GLY A 8 21.95 -35.73 16.33
C GLY A 8 21.31 -34.34 16.41
N LEU A 9 21.54 -33.47 15.43
CA LEU A 9 20.86 -32.18 15.35
C LEU A 9 19.44 -32.34 14.81
N PRO A 10 18.48 -31.55 15.28
CA PRO A 10 17.11 -31.57 14.76
C PRO A 10 17.09 -31.17 13.28
N PRO A 11 16.33 -31.88 12.42
CA PRO A 11 16.22 -31.53 11.02
C PRO A 11 15.64 -30.12 10.86
N ASP A 12 15.96 -29.45 9.75
CA ASP A 12 15.28 -28.20 9.41
C ASP A 12 13.85 -28.49 8.97
N ILE A 13 12.99 -27.48 9.11
CA ILE A 13 11.59 -27.58 8.72
C ILE A 13 11.43 -27.35 7.21
N SER A 14 10.45 -28.01 6.62
CA SER A 14 10.02 -27.79 5.24
C SER A 14 8.52 -27.63 5.23
N GLU A 15 8.06 -26.50 4.69
CA GLU A 15 6.65 -26.18 4.52
C GLU A 15 6.33 -26.17 3.02
N PRO A 16 5.30 -26.88 2.55
CA PRO A 16 4.91 -26.83 1.15
C PRO A 16 4.31 -25.46 0.82
N ALA A 17 4.76 -24.85 -0.28
CA ALA A 17 4.16 -23.64 -0.83
C ALA A 17 2.83 -23.98 -1.54
N ASP A 18 1.80 -24.25 -0.73
CA ASP A 18 0.46 -24.66 -1.15
C ASP A 18 -0.54 -24.13 -0.12
N LEU A 19 -1.40 -23.18 -0.51
CA LEU A 19 -2.31 -22.49 0.41
C LEU A 19 -3.16 -23.48 1.22
N LYS A 20 -3.70 -24.51 0.55
CA LYS A 20 -4.56 -25.50 1.20
C LYS A 20 -3.78 -26.29 2.25
N LYS A 21 -2.57 -26.74 1.94
CA LYS A 21 -1.71 -27.46 2.92
C LYS A 21 -1.24 -26.56 4.04
N LEU A 22 -1.12 -25.25 3.79
CA LEU A 22 -0.87 -24.25 4.82
C LEU A 22 -2.12 -23.94 5.65
N GLY A 23 -3.30 -24.47 5.31
CA GLY A 23 -4.55 -24.25 6.04
C GLY A 23 -5.27 -22.97 5.64
N TYR A 24 -5.03 -22.46 4.43
CA TYR A 24 -5.60 -21.22 3.91
C TYR A 24 -6.30 -21.42 2.56
N PHE A 25 -7.20 -20.49 2.23
CA PHE A 25 -7.83 -20.38 0.91
C PHE A 25 -7.99 -18.90 0.53
N VAL A 26 -8.27 -18.64 -0.75
CA VAL A 26 -8.66 -17.32 -1.24
C VAL A 26 -10.18 -17.25 -1.36
N ASN A 27 -10.81 -16.25 -0.73
CA ASN A 27 -12.26 -16.09 -0.76
C ASN A 27 -12.74 -15.36 -2.04
N ASN A 28 -14.06 -15.17 -2.20
CA ASN A 28 -14.65 -14.60 -3.42
C ASN A 28 -14.27 -13.13 -3.69
N ILE A 29 -13.68 -12.45 -2.71
CA ILE A 29 -13.21 -11.06 -2.82
C ILE A 29 -11.68 -10.96 -2.86
N GLY A 30 -10.97 -12.09 -2.98
CA GLY A 30 -9.52 -12.12 -3.13
C GLY A 30 -8.72 -12.00 -1.83
N GLN A 31 -9.36 -12.16 -0.66
CA GLN A 31 -8.67 -12.17 0.64
C GLN A 31 -8.22 -13.59 1.00
N ILE A 32 -7.09 -13.68 1.70
CA ILE A 32 -6.59 -14.95 2.19
C ILE A 32 -7.13 -15.19 3.60
N ARG A 33 -7.79 -16.33 3.79
CA ARG A 33 -8.48 -16.71 5.03
C ARG A 33 -8.13 -18.14 5.45
N MET A 34 -8.22 -18.43 6.73
CA MET A 34 -7.97 -19.78 7.24
C MET A 34 -9.13 -20.72 6.87
N ILE A 35 -8.83 -21.97 6.51
CA ILE A 35 -9.84 -22.98 6.19
C ILE A 35 -10.72 -23.30 7.42
N GLU A 36 -10.09 -23.55 8.57
CA GLU A 36 -10.80 -23.90 9.81
C GLU A 36 -11.53 -22.70 10.45
N PHE A 37 -11.01 -21.49 10.23
CA PHE A 37 -11.50 -20.24 10.81
C PHE A 37 -11.63 -19.15 9.73
N PRO A 38 -12.65 -19.22 8.84
CA PRO A 38 -12.73 -18.36 7.64
C PRO A 38 -12.80 -16.85 7.90
N GLU A 39 -13.11 -16.44 9.12
CA GLU A 39 -13.10 -15.06 9.59
C GLU A 39 -11.72 -14.55 10.04
N LYS A 40 -10.71 -15.43 10.08
CA LYS A 40 -9.34 -15.09 10.50
C LYS A 40 -8.40 -14.93 9.31
N ASP A 41 -7.53 -13.94 9.47
CA ASP A 41 -6.45 -13.58 8.55
C ASP A 41 -5.25 -14.53 8.67
N TYR A 42 -4.20 -14.24 7.91
CA TYR A 42 -2.90 -14.89 8.07
C TYR A 42 -2.34 -14.70 9.49
N HIS A 43 -1.89 -15.81 10.08
CA HIS A 43 -1.23 -15.82 11.39
C HIS A 43 0.25 -16.19 11.24
N PHE A 44 1.14 -15.21 11.51
CA PHE A 44 2.59 -15.39 11.42
C PHE A 44 3.16 -16.24 12.56
N HIS A 45 2.79 -15.96 13.82
CA HIS A 45 3.30 -16.64 15.00
C HIS A 45 2.63 -18.00 15.24
N TRP A 46 2.66 -18.85 14.22
CA TRP A 46 2.04 -20.17 14.26
C TRP A 46 2.76 -21.14 15.21
N TYR A 47 4.08 -21.00 15.31
CA TYR A 47 4.95 -21.81 16.16
C TYR A 47 5.67 -20.93 17.18
N ASN A 48 6.06 -21.54 18.31
CA ASN A 48 6.91 -20.88 19.32
C ASN A 48 8.37 -20.73 18.86
N GLN A 49 8.70 -21.11 17.63
CA GLN A 49 10.05 -21.06 17.09
C GLN A 49 10.10 -20.16 15.85
N GLU A 50 10.93 -19.12 15.91
CA GLU A 50 11.04 -18.09 14.87
C GLU A 50 11.37 -18.70 13.50
N ARG A 51 12.35 -19.61 13.45
CA ARG A 51 12.73 -20.29 12.21
C ARG A 51 11.55 -20.99 11.53
N HIS A 52 10.63 -21.59 12.29
CA HIS A 52 9.47 -22.24 11.72
C HIS A 52 8.49 -21.22 11.12
N ASN A 53 8.28 -20.11 11.83
CA ASN A 53 7.43 -19.02 11.34
C ASN A 53 8.02 -18.39 10.07
N GLU A 54 9.34 -18.21 9.99
CA GLU A 54 10.04 -17.69 8.81
C GLU A 54 9.88 -18.59 7.58
N VAL A 55 10.07 -19.91 7.73
CA VAL A 55 9.92 -20.88 6.62
C VAL A 55 8.46 -20.98 6.17
N ARG A 56 7.52 -21.01 7.12
CA ARG A 56 6.08 -21.01 6.82
C ARG A 56 5.63 -19.73 6.14
N ARG A 57 6.14 -18.57 6.60
CA ARG A 57 5.89 -17.28 5.94
C ARG A 57 6.40 -17.29 4.51
N GLU A 58 7.61 -17.77 4.25
CA GLU A 58 8.12 -17.86 2.88
C GLU A 58 7.26 -18.78 2.01
N ALA A 59 6.83 -19.95 2.52
CA ALA A 59 5.91 -20.83 1.79
C ALA A 59 4.58 -20.13 1.45
N MET A 60 4.05 -19.33 2.38
CA MET A 60 2.88 -18.48 2.17
C MET A 60 3.14 -17.39 1.13
N GLN A 61 4.28 -16.70 1.20
CA GLN A 61 4.65 -15.63 0.25
C GLN A 61 4.88 -16.17 -1.17
N VAL A 62 5.40 -17.40 -1.32
CA VAL A 62 5.43 -18.07 -2.63
C VAL A 62 4.03 -18.19 -3.21
N CYS A 63 3.05 -18.64 -2.41
CA CYS A 63 1.66 -18.73 -2.87
C CYS A 63 1.12 -17.36 -3.27
N GLN A 64 1.33 -16.35 -2.44
CA GLN A 64 0.88 -14.96 -2.68
C GLN A 64 1.47 -14.38 -3.97
N ARG A 65 2.77 -14.57 -4.21
CA ARG A 65 3.42 -14.14 -5.45
C ARG A 65 2.85 -14.84 -6.67
N ASN A 66 2.52 -16.13 -6.58
CA ASN A 66 1.90 -16.87 -7.67
C ASN A 66 0.48 -16.37 -7.97
N GLU A 67 -0.31 -16.08 -6.93
CA GLU A 67 -1.66 -15.52 -7.05
C GLU A 67 -1.65 -14.11 -7.68
N VAL A 68 -0.69 -13.26 -7.31
CA VAL A 68 -0.50 -11.93 -7.92
C VAL A 68 -0.05 -12.07 -9.38
N ASP A 69 0.92 -12.92 -9.66
CA ASP A 69 1.44 -13.20 -11.01
C ASP A 69 0.33 -13.73 -11.93
N GLN A 70 -0.54 -14.62 -11.46
CA GLN A 70 -1.70 -15.10 -12.22
C GLN A 70 -2.69 -13.98 -12.55
N ARG A 71 -3.03 -13.13 -11.58
CA ARG A 71 -3.98 -12.01 -11.79
C ARG A 71 -3.40 -10.95 -12.71
N LEU A 72 -2.12 -10.63 -12.61
CA LEU A 72 -1.48 -9.68 -13.52
C LEU A 72 -1.40 -10.22 -14.95
N ARG A 73 -1.09 -11.51 -15.12
CA ARG A 73 -1.16 -12.16 -16.45
C ARG A 73 -2.56 -12.07 -17.04
N ALA A 74 -3.60 -12.28 -16.24
CA ALA A 74 -4.99 -12.13 -16.67
C ALA A 74 -5.32 -10.70 -17.13
N LEU A 75 -4.59 -9.69 -16.66
CA LEU A 75 -4.67 -8.29 -17.07
C LEU A 75 -3.67 -7.91 -18.19
N GLY A 76 -2.98 -8.90 -18.77
CA GLY A 76 -2.02 -8.73 -19.85
C GLY A 76 -0.64 -8.21 -19.43
N VAL A 77 -0.31 -8.29 -18.13
CA VAL A 77 0.99 -7.88 -17.58
C VAL A 77 1.74 -9.13 -17.12
N GLU A 78 2.88 -9.42 -17.75
CA GLU A 78 3.63 -10.66 -17.52
C GLU A 78 5.07 -10.39 -17.09
N ARG A 79 5.80 -11.46 -16.74
CA ARG A 79 7.22 -11.35 -16.43
C ARG A 79 8.03 -11.15 -17.72
N LEU A 80 8.91 -10.16 -17.70
CA LEU A 80 9.97 -9.95 -18.68
C LEU A 80 11.31 -10.14 -17.95
N TYR A 81 12.10 -11.12 -18.39
CA TYR A 81 13.34 -11.54 -17.75
C TYR A 81 14.55 -10.78 -18.30
N LEU A 82 15.30 -10.15 -17.40
CA LEU A 82 16.49 -9.36 -17.69
C LEU A 82 17.75 -10.14 -17.31
N PRO A 83 18.88 -9.97 -18.02
CA PRO A 83 19.11 -9.07 -19.15
C PRO A 83 18.66 -9.64 -20.52
N GLN A 84 18.08 -10.85 -20.55
CA GLN A 84 17.79 -11.57 -21.80
C GLN A 84 16.62 -10.98 -22.61
N LEU A 85 15.80 -10.12 -22.01
CA LEU A 85 14.64 -9.47 -22.61
C LEU A 85 13.64 -10.46 -23.23
N THR A 86 13.28 -11.50 -22.48
CA THR A 86 12.34 -12.55 -22.89
C THR A 86 11.25 -12.78 -21.84
N ASN A 87 10.05 -13.20 -22.26
CA ASN A 87 8.98 -13.61 -21.35
C ASN A 87 9.09 -15.08 -20.91
N ILE A 88 10.04 -15.83 -21.48
CA ILE A 88 10.33 -17.22 -21.10
C ILE A 88 11.43 -17.23 -20.05
N LYS A 89 11.19 -17.88 -18.90
CA LYS A 89 12.15 -17.97 -17.80
C LYS A 89 13.49 -18.57 -18.28
N PRO A 90 14.60 -17.83 -18.23
CA PRO A 90 15.92 -18.34 -18.62
C PRO A 90 16.51 -19.35 -17.62
N ASP A 91 17.48 -20.13 -18.07
CA ASP A 91 18.29 -20.99 -17.19
C ASP A 91 19.47 -20.21 -16.57
N GLU A 92 19.93 -19.19 -17.27
CA GLU A 92 20.99 -18.28 -16.89
C GLU A 92 20.52 -17.29 -15.80
N PRO A 93 21.46 -16.65 -15.06
CA PRO A 93 21.14 -15.59 -14.11
C PRO A 93 20.25 -14.51 -14.72
N HIS A 94 19.11 -14.24 -14.07
CA HIS A 94 18.11 -13.32 -14.55
C HIS A 94 17.33 -12.63 -13.42
N VAL A 95 16.80 -11.45 -13.68
CA VAL A 95 15.88 -10.70 -12.81
C VAL A 95 14.60 -10.40 -13.58
N PRO A 96 13.41 -10.81 -13.10
CA PRO A 96 12.15 -10.44 -13.76
C PRO A 96 11.75 -9.01 -13.43
N ILE A 97 11.15 -8.31 -14.39
CA ILE A 97 10.25 -7.16 -14.19
C ILE A 97 8.85 -7.55 -14.67
N LEU A 98 7.82 -6.78 -14.33
CA LEU A 98 6.47 -6.97 -14.88
C LEU A 98 6.23 -5.97 -16.00
N ALA A 99 5.76 -6.44 -17.15
CA ALA A 99 5.39 -5.58 -18.27
C ALA A 99 4.42 -6.28 -19.23
N PRO A 100 3.60 -5.52 -19.98
CA PRO A 100 2.91 -6.02 -21.17
C PRO A 100 3.88 -6.58 -22.21
N PRO A 101 3.37 -7.33 -23.20
CA PRO A 101 4.12 -7.69 -24.39
C PRO A 101 4.78 -6.48 -25.07
N ILE A 102 5.95 -6.68 -25.66
CA ILE A 102 6.78 -5.60 -26.24
C ILE A 102 6.01 -4.79 -27.29
N HIS A 103 5.19 -5.44 -28.13
CA HIS A 103 4.40 -4.73 -29.15
C HIS A 103 3.32 -3.84 -28.55
N VAL A 104 2.79 -4.18 -27.36
CA VAL A 104 1.88 -3.32 -26.61
C VAL A 104 2.66 -2.13 -26.06
N LEU A 105 3.78 -2.36 -25.36
CA LEU A 105 4.63 -1.29 -24.83
C LEU A 105 5.06 -0.28 -25.90
N ASN A 106 5.47 -0.75 -27.07
CA ASN A 106 5.92 0.09 -28.18
C ASN A 106 4.76 0.85 -28.86
N ASN A 107 3.52 0.40 -28.71
CA ASN A 107 2.37 1.08 -29.32
C ASN A 107 1.65 2.03 -28.35
N ARG A 108 1.91 1.96 -27.04
CA ARG A 108 1.24 2.80 -26.05
C ARG A 108 1.78 4.23 -26.06
N LYS A 109 0.87 5.20 -26.09
CA LYS A 109 1.21 6.62 -25.98
C LYS A 109 1.74 6.97 -24.59
N ARG A 110 1.23 6.31 -23.55
CA ARG A 110 1.58 6.56 -22.15
C ARG A 110 2.05 5.28 -21.49
N LEU A 111 3.13 5.41 -20.73
CA LEU A 111 3.74 4.35 -19.96
C LEU A 111 3.87 4.79 -18.50
N ILE A 112 3.28 4.03 -17.58
CA ILE A 112 3.52 4.18 -16.16
C ILE A 112 4.61 3.19 -15.73
N VAL A 113 5.60 3.66 -14.99
CA VAL A 113 6.69 2.85 -14.45
C VAL A 113 6.62 2.91 -12.94
N ILE A 114 6.39 1.77 -12.30
CA ILE A 114 6.44 1.61 -10.85
C ILE A 114 7.82 1.09 -10.48
N ILE A 115 8.53 1.84 -9.66
CA ILE A 115 9.77 1.42 -9.02
C ILE A 115 9.41 0.99 -7.61
N ASN A 116 9.31 -0.33 -7.41
CA ASN A 116 8.98 -0.92 -6.11
C ASN A 116 10.04 -0.57 -5.06
N ASP A 117 9.63 -0.65 -3.79
CA ASP A 117 10.55 -0.66 -2.66
C ASP A 117 11.51 -1.86 -2.76
N SER A 118 12.75 -1.67 -2.30
CA SER A 118 13.81 -2.67 -2.32
C SER A 118 13.66 -3.75 -1.24
N LEU A 119 12.64 -3.67 -0.38
CA LEU A 119 12.30 -4.71 0.59
C LEU A 119 11.10 -5.56 0.16
N GLN A 120 10.36 -5.14 -0.86
CA GLN A 120 9.18 -5.85 -1.36
C GLN A 120 9.52 -6.77 -2.54
N ASP A 121 8.73 -7.82 -2.69
CA ASP A 121 8.80 -8.69 -3.88
C ASP A 121 8.16 -8.00 -5.09
N LEU A 122 8.52 -8.46 -6.29
CA LEU A 122 7.98 -7.92 -7.56
C LEU A 122 6.45 -7.92 -7.58
N GLY A 123 5.86 -6.73 -7.78
CA GLY A 123 4.42 -6.54 -7.88
C GLY A 123 3.67 -6.51 -6.54
N ILE A 124 4.35 -6.78 -5.43
CA ILE A 124 3.80 -6.64 -4.07
C ILE A 124 4.04 -5.20 -3.60
N LEU A 125 3.01 -4.58 -3.02
CA LEU A 125 3.11 -3.24 -2.43
C LEU A 125 3.34 -3.36 -0.92
N ALA A 126 2.51 -4.16 -0.24
CA ALA A 126 2.66 -4.42 1.18
C ALA A 126 2.07 -5.78 1.56
N TYR A 127 2.93 -6.70 2.03
CA TYR A 127 2.47 -8.01 2.50
C TYR A 127 1.45 -7.93 3.63
N ARG A 128 1.58 -6.93 4.52
CA ARG A 128 0.66 -6.74 5.66
C ARG A 128 -0.75 -6.39 5.23
N GLN A 129 -0.91 -5.68 4.11
CA GLN A 129 -2.20 -5.33 3.53
C GLN A 129 -2.74 -6.51 2.71
N LEU A 130 -1.84 -7.16 1.96
CA LEU A 130 -2.15 -8.34 1.15
C LEU A 130 -2.75 -9.48 1.98
N GLN A 131 -2.23 -9.65 3.19
CA GLN A 131 -2.59 -10.72 4.12
C GLN A 131 -3.82 -10.43 4.98
N ARG A 132 -4.43 -9.25 4.83
CA ARG A 132 -5.57 -8.75 5.61
C ARG A 132 -6.71 -8.32 4.66
N ASP A 133 -7.43 -7.27 5.02
CA ASP A 133 -8.68 -6.88 4.36
C ASP A 133 -8.52 -6.41 2.91
N LEU A 134 -7.39 -5.81 2.54
CA LEU A 134 -7.14 -5.43 1.15
C LEU A 134 -6.93 -6.63 0.22
N GLY A 135 -6.57 -7.79 0.78
CA GLY A 135 -6.38 -9.04 0.05
C GLY A 135 -5.31 -8.95 -1.05
N ILE A 136 -5.28 -9.97 -1.90
CA ILE A 136 -4.31 -10.10 -3.00
C ILE A 136 -4.34 -8.88 -3.91
N ASN A 137 -5.54 -8.38 -4.23
CA ASN A 137 -5.70 -7.29 -5.18
C ASN A 137 -5.22 -5.94 -4.63
N GLY A 138 -5.59 -5.58 -3.40
CA GLY A 138 -5.26 -4.28 -2.82
C GLY A 138 -3.86 -4.19 -2.21
N GLY A 139 -3.27 -5.32 -1.78
CA GLY A 139 -1.89 -5.37 -1.30
C GLY A 139 -0.83 -5.48 -2.40
N SER A 140 -1.24 -5.46 -3.67
CA SER A 140 -0.37 -5.60 -4.85
C SER A 140 -0.72 -4.57 -5.93
N VAL A 141 0.06 -4.55 -7.00
CA VAL A 141 -0.18 -3.66 -8.17
C VAL A 141 -1.41 -4.06 -9.01
N VAL A 142 -2.11 -5.15 -8.65
CA VAL A 142 -3.30 -5.63 -9.38
C VAL A 142 -4.41 -4.58 -9.38
N ASN A 143 -4.79 -4.04 -8.22
CA ASN A 143 -5.85 -3.03 -8.16
C ASN A 143 -5.49 -1.76 -8.92
N PHE A 144 -4.23 -1.34 -8.86
CA PHE A 144 -3.77 -0.18 -9.62
C PHE A 144 -3.89 -0.44 -11.14
N THR A 145 -3.53 -1.64 -11.60
CA THR A 145 -3.70 -2.05 -13.01
C THR A 145 -5.17 -2.03 -13.42
N LYS A 146 -6.07 -2.56 -12.57
CA LYS A 146 -7.52 -2.53 -12.80
C LYS A 146 -8.05 -1.09 -12.88
N GLU A 147 -7.56 -0.18 -12.04
CA GLU A 147 -7.95 1.23 -12.05
C GLU A 147 -7.51 1.93 -13.35
N LEU A 148 -6.31 1.66 -13.88
CA LEU A 148 -5.88 2.18 -15.18
C LEU A 148 -6.81 1.75 -16.32
N ILE A 149 -7.24 0.49 -16.31
CA ILE A 149 -8.16 -0.08 -17.29
C ILE A 149 -9.54 0.57 -17.13
N LYS A 150 -10.06 0.63 -15.90
CA LYS A 150 -11.36 1.22 -15.59
C LYS A 150 -11.44 2.66 -16.05
N ARG A 151 -10.50 3.51 -15.64
CA ARG A 151 -10.50 4.93 -16.04
C ARG A 151 -10.54 5.05 -17.55
N SER A 152 -9.75 4.25 -18.24
CA SER A 152 -9.67 4.30 -19.71
C SER A 152 -10.94 3.88 -20.45
N ARG A 153 -11.87 3.16 -19.80
CA ARG A 153 -13.14 2.71 -20.37
C ARG A 153 -14.23 3.73 -20.06
N GLN A 154 -14.94 4.19 -21.09
CA GLN A 154 -16.03 5.17 -20.96
C GLN A 154 -17.40 4.52 -20.64
N THR A 155 -17.48 3.18 -20.58
CA THR A 155 -18.74 2.43 -20.41
C THR A 155 -18.98 1.98 -18.97
N ASP A 156 -20.26 1.84 -18.59
CA ASP A 156 -20.71 1.44 -17.24
C ASP A 156 -20.38 -0.02 -16.85
N ASP A 157 -19.80 -0.84 -17.74
CA ASP A 157 -19.29 -2.20 -17.43
C ASP A 157 -18.08 -2.21 -16.45
N SER A 158 -17.79 -1.06 -15.83
CA SER A 158 -16.64 -0.80 -14.96
C SER A 158 -16.61 -1.59 -13.65
N CYS A 159 -17.75 -2.11 -13.18
CA CYS A 159 -17.79 -2.90 -11.95
C CYS A 159 -17.18 -4.30 -12.11
N GLU A 160 -17.18 -4.87 -13.32
CA GLU A 160 -16.71 -6.25 -13.53
C GLU A 160 -15.19 -6.37 -13.42
N ILE A 161 -14.41 -5.35 -13.82
CA ILE A 161 -12.94 -5.44 -13.79
C ILE A 161 -12.38 -5.50 -12.35
N PHE A 162 -13.17 -5.07 -11.35
CA PHE A 162 -12.80 -5.19 -9.94
C PHE A 162 -13.17 -6.51 -9.30
N ALA A 163 -13.98 -7.35 -9.96
CA ALA A 163 -14.22 -8.72 -9.52
C ALA A 163 -12.89 -9.48 -9.38
N ASP A 164 -12.79 -10.37 -8.40
CA ASP A 164 -11.58 -11.17 -8.24
C ASP A 164 -11.40 -12.12 -9.43
N GLY A 165 -10.16 -12.26 -9.90
CA GLY A 165 -9.86 -13.06 -11.09
C GLY A 165 -10.30 -12.46 -12.43
N ALA A 166 -10.80 -11.21 -12.46
CA ALA A 166 -11.12 -10.52 -13.70
C ALA A 166 -9.92 -10.47 -14.67
N SER A 167 -10.22 -10.60 -15.96
CA SER A 167 -9.26 -10.67 -17.06
C SER A 167 -9.60 -9.69 -18.18
N VAL A 168 -8.63 -9.40 -19.03
CA VAL A 168 -8.85 -8.63 -20.27
C VAL A 168 -8.74 -9.55 -21.48
N ASP A 169 -9.74 -9.46 -22.37
CA ASP A 169 -9.81 -10.33 -23.55
C ASP A 169 -9.01 -9.81 -24.75
N ASP A 170 -8.69 -8.51 -24.75
CA ASP A 170 -8.03 -7.83 -25.87
C ASP A 170 -6.81 -7.05 -25.39
N GLU A 171 -5.73 -7.14 -26.17
CA GLU A 171 -4.51 -6.40 -25.95
C GLU A 171 -4.73 -4.89 -25.97
N SER A 172 -5.75 -4.37 -26.69
CA SER A 172 -6.11 -2.95 -26.65
C SER A 172 -6.54 -2.47 -25.25
N SER A 173 -7.01 -3.39 -24.41
CA SER A 173 -7.38 -3.14 -23.01
C SER A 173 -6.22 -3.22 -22.03
N VAL A 174 -5.00 -3.57 -22.49
CA VAL A 174 -3.83 -3.71 -21.63
C VAL A 174 -3.13 -2.35 -21.47
N PRO A 175 -2.95 -1.82 -20.25
CA PRO A 175 -2.28 -0.53 -20.04
C PRO A 175 -0.78 -0.61 -20.29
N GLY A 176 -0.16 0.51 -20.65
CA GLY A 176 1.30 0.64 -20.64
C GLY A 176 1.80 0.72 -19.20
N LEU A 177 2.24 -0.40 -18.62
CA LEU A 177 2.71 -0.50 -17.24
C LEU A 177 4.03 -1.28 -17.16
N ILE A 178 5.04 -0.76 -16.48
CA ILE A 178 6.22 -1.52 -16.07
C ILE A 178 6.32 -1.50 -14.55
N VAL A 179 6.61 -2.63 -13.92
CA VAL A 179 6.94 -2.71 -12.48
C VAL A 179 8.35 -3.29 -12.33
N MET A 180 9.25 -2.51 -11.76
CA MET A 180 10.65 -2.90 -11.54
C MET A 180 10.79 -3.78 -10.30
N ASN A 181 11.81 -4.65 -10.30
CA ASN A 181 12.08 -5.57 -9.19
C ASN A 181 13.30 -5.12 -8.40
N CYS A 182 13.09 -4.18 -7.48
CA CYS A 182 14.17 -3.62 -6.69
C CYS A 182 14.54 -4.49 -5.47
N GLY A 183 13.67 -5.42 -5.05
CA GLY A 183 13.90 -6.22 -3.84
C GLY A 183 14.45 -7.62 -4.05
N GLN A 184 14.19 -8.25 -5.20
CA GLN A 184 14.69 -9.59 -5.49
C GLN A 184 15.94 -9.53 -6.37
N LEU A 185 17.10 -9.25 -5.77
CA LEU A 185 18.38 -9.10 -6.47
C LEU A 185 19.43 -10.17 -6.08
N VAL A 186 19.07 -11.13 -5.23
CA VAL A 186 19.95 -12.26 -4.86
C VAL A 186 19.61 -13.47 -5.71
N TYR A 187 20.51 -13.90 -6.59
CA TYR A 187 20.27 -15.03 -7.49
C TYR A 187 20.58 -16.38 -6.84
N SER A 188 19.58 -17.25 -6.76
CA SER A 188 19.73 -18.64 -6.36
C SER A 188 19.92 -19.53 -7.59
N HIS A 189 21.12 -20.10 -7.75
CA HIS A 189 21.41 -21.08 -8.80
C HIS A 189 20.63 -22.38 -8.64
N MET A 190 20.28 -22.75 -7.40
CA MET A 190 19.50 -23.94 -7.11
C MET A 190 18.05 -23.79 -7.58
N HIS A 191 17.44 -22.63 -7.32
CA HIS A 191 16.05 -22.35 -7.69
C HIS A 191 15.90 -21.63 -9.04
N LYS A 192 17.03 -21.28 -9.67
CA LYS A 192 17.13 -20.51 -10.91
C LYS A 192 16.23 -19.27 -10.87
N GLN A 193 16.36 -18.45 -9.84
CA GLN A 193 15.56 -17.23 -9.67
C GLN A 193 16.24 -16.26 -8.73
N THR A 194 15.89 -14.98 -8.86
CA THR A 194 16.21 -14.00 -7.82
C THR A 194 15.25 -14.04 -6.64
N MET A 195 15.75 -13.67 -5.47
CA MET A 195 15.07 -13.70 -4.19
C MET A 195 15.43 -12.44 -3.39
N THR A 196 14.54 -12.03 -2.48
CA THR A 196 14.91 -11.07 -1.42
C THR A 196 15.87 -11.71 -0.43
N LEU A 197 16.54 -10.90 0.39
CA LEU A 197 17.32 -11.41 1.53
C LEU A 197 16.45 -12.19 2.52
N ARG A 198 15.18 -11.78 2.68
CA ARG A 198 14.21 -12.44 3.55
C ARG A 198 13.80 -13.82 3.03
N SER A 199 13.55 -13.96 1.72
CA SER A 199 13.31 -15.28 1.13
C SER A 199 14.56 -16.16 1.14
N TRP A 200 15.75 -15.55 1.00
CA TRP A 200 17.02 -16.27 1.09
C TRP A 200 17.25 -16.86 2.49
N SER A 201 16.98 -16.09 3.56
CA SER A 201 17.15 -16.57 4.94
C SER A 201 16.22 -17.74 5.28
N ALA A 202 15.08 -17.84 4.58
CA ALA A 202 14.08 -18.90 4.68
C ALA A 202 14.44 -20.19 3.91
N LEU A 203 15.50 -20.20 3.08
CA LEU A 203 15.91 -21.39 2.33
C LEU A 203 16.22 -22.58 3.26
N PRO A 204 15.92 -23.83 2.83
CA PRO A 204 16.19 -25.02 3.62
C PRO A 204 17.65 -25.14 4.04
N ARG A 205 17.86 -25.51 5.30
CA ARG A 205 19.17 -25.72 5.93
C ARG A 205 19.38 -27.20 6.21
N LYS A 206 20.63 -27.58 6.49
CA LYS A 206 20.97 -28.97 6.87
C LYS A 206 20.29 -29.42 8.16
N SER A 207 20.13 -28.50 9.10
CA SER A 207 19.45 -28.72 10.38
C SER A 207 18.98 -27.37 10.93
N LEU A 208 18.08 -27.39 11.92
CA LEU A 208 17.57 -26.18 12.56
C LEU A 208 18.67 -25.31 13.20
N CYS A 209 19.78 -25.93 13.59
CA CYS A 209 20.91 -25.27 14.26
C CYS A 209 21.99 -24.76 13.30
N HIS A 210 21.84 -24.98 11.99
CA HIS A 210 22.80 -24.48 11.02
C HIS A 210 22.51 -23.02 10.66
N ASP A 211 23.59 -22.30 10.36
CA ASP A 211 23.52 -20.95 9.84
C ASP A 211 22.82 -20.91 8.48
N GLN A 212 22.37 -19.71 8.11
CA GLN A 212 21.83 -19.45 6.78
C GLN A 212 22.87 -19.74 5.68
N ILE A 213 22.37 -20.07 4.49
CA ILE A 213 23.22 -20.26 3.31
C ILE A 213 23.98 -18.96 3.04
N LEU A 214 25.30 -19.04 2.90
CA LEU A 214 26.12 -17.86 2.62
C LEU A 214 25.83 -17.33 1.20
N ILE A 215 25.72 -16.01 1.09
CA ILE A 215 25.58 -15.31 -0.19
C ILE A 215 26.97 -14.97 -0.69
N HIS A 216 27.35 -15.52 -1.85
CA HIS A 216 28.57 -15.10 -2.52
C HIS A 216 28.33 -13.74 -3.22
N PRO A 217 29.16 -12.72 -2.95
CA PRO A 217 28.92 -11.35 -3.45
C PRO A 217 28.87 -11.27 -4.98
N GLU A 218 29.65 -12.10 -5.69
CA GLU A 218 29.65 -12.13 -7.16
C GLU A 218 28.69 -13.18 -7.75
N TYR A 219 28.82 -14.46 -7.39
CA TYR A 219 28.03 -15.53 -8.02
C TYR A 219 26.54 -15.49 -7.70
N ASN A 220 26.10 -14.92 -6.56
CA ASN A 220 24.67 -14.81 -6.23
C ASN A 220 24.09 -13.45 -6.66
N ARG A 221 24.64 -12.85 -7.71
CA ARG A 221 24.16 -11.62 -8.32
C ARG A 221 24.05 -11.78 -9.83
N VAL A 222 23.19 -10.97 -10.42
CA VAL A 222 23.06 -10.85 -11.87
C VAL A 222 23.81 -9.58 -12.29
N GLU A 223 24.63 -9.68 -13.34
CA GLU A 223 25.37 -8.54 -13.91
C GLU A 223 24.41 -7.41 -14.29
N GLY A 224 24.74 -6.17 -13.93
CA GLY A 224 23.87 -5.00 -14.17
C GLY A 224 22.66 -4.89 -13.23
N HIS A 225 22.50 -5.83 -12.30
CA HIS A 225 21.39 -5.86 -11.34
C HIS A 225 21.87 -6.25 -9.94
N ARG A 226 23.09 -5.83 -9.54
CA ARG A 226 23.64 -6.21 -8.22
C ARG A 226 23.02 -5.43 -7.07
N THR A 227 22.56 -4.23 -7.36
CA THR A 227 21.94 -3.27 -6.44
C THR A 227 20.67 -2.70 -7.06
N ALA A 228 19.80 -2.10 -6.23
CA ALA A 228 18.59 -1.44 -6.72
C ALA A 228 18.94 -0.29 -7.68
N LYS A 229 19.95 0.54 -7.36
CA LYS A 229 20.48 1.59 -8.24
C LYS A 229 20.91 1.03 -9.60
N GLU A 230 21.72 -0.03 -9.63
CA GLU A 230 22.13 -0.69 -10.88
C GLU A 230 20.93 -1.21 -11.67
N HIS A 231 19.98 -1.88 -11.00
CA HIS A 231 18.79 -2.44 -11.65
C HIS A 231 17.92 -1.34 -12.28
N ILE A 232 17.62 -0.28 -11.54
CA ILE A 232 16.83 0.86 -12.04
C ILE A 232 17.53 1.47 -13.26
N LYS A 233 18.83 1.78 -13.14
CA LYS A 233 19.59 2.34 -14.25
C LYS A 233 19.55 1.43 -15.48
N TRP A 234 19.77 0.12 -15.29
CA TRP A 234 19.75 -0.84 -16.37
C TRP A 234 18.40 -0.87 -17.10
N VAL A 235 17.28 -0.88 -16.36
CA VAL A 235 15.92 -0.87 -16.94
C VAL A 235 15.67 0.44 -17.69
N PHE A 236 16.10 1.58 -17.17
CA PHE A 236 16.00 2.85 -17.89
C PHE A 236 16.77 2.80 -19.21
N ASP A 237 18.01 2.35 -19.18
CA ASP A 237 18.90 2.34 -20.35
C ASP A 237 18.45 1.34 -21.43
N HIS A 238 18.10 0.11 -21.03
CA HIS A 238 17.94 -1.02 -21.95
C HIS A 238 16.47 -1.37 -22.25
N VAL A 239 15.51 -0.85 -21.46
CA VAL A 239 14.07 -1.07 -21.67
C VAL A 239 13.38 0.24 -22.00
N ILE A 240 13.41 1.24 -21.10
CA ILE A 240 12.61 2.46 -21.26
C ILE A 240 13.18 3.37 -22.35
N ASN A 241 14.50 3.51 -22.44
CA ASN A 241 15.17 4.32 -23.45
C ASN A 241 15.49 3.55 -24.74
N ASN A 242 15.20 2.25 -24.75
CA ASN A 242 15.37 1.41 -25.92
C ASN A 242 14.17 1.52 -26.86
N LYS A 243 14.40 2.10 -28.05
CA LYS A 243 13.35 2.37 -29.05
C LYS A 243 12.71 1.12 -29.63
N ASP A 244 13.39 -0.01 -29.57
CA ASP A 244 12.83 -1.29 -30.03
C ASP A 244 11.82 -1.85 -29.02
N MET A 245 11.87 -1.38 -27.76
CA MET A 245 10.99 -1.81 -26.68
C MET A 245 9.88 -0.79 -26.37
N VAL A 246 10.25 0.48 -26.23
CA VAL A 246 9.34 1.59 -25.92
C VAL A 246 9.56 2.70 -26.93
N ASN A 247 8.47 3.16 -27.56
CA ASN A 247 8.56 4.18 -28.59
C ASN A 247 9.21 5.47 -28.07
N ALA A 248 9.94 6.18 -28.95
CA ALA A 248 10.60 7.44 -28.64
C ALA A 248 9.62 8.56 -28.26
N ASP A 249 8.38 8.49 -28.72
CA ASP A 249 7.34 9.50 -28.47
C ASP A 249 6.38 9.11 -27.31
N THR A 250 6.60 7.96 -26.65
CA THR A 250 5.83 7.57 -25.46
C THR A 250 6.12 8.48 -24.27
N GLU A 251 5.06 8.97 -23.62
CA GLU A 251 5.09 9.75 -22.38
C GLU A 251 5.33 8.81 -21.19
N VAL A 252 6.45 8.97 -20.46
CA VAL A 252 6.79 8.12 -19.31
C VAL A 252 6.45 8.82 -17.99
N TYR A 253 5.59 8.18 -17.20
CA TYR A 253 5.19 8.60 -15.86
C TYR A 253 5.79 7.64 -14.85
N VAL A 254 6.37 8.14 -13.77
CA VAL A 254 7.07 7.28 -12.81
C VAL A 254 6.43 7.39 -11.43
N ILE A 255 6.24 6.26 -10.76
CA ILE A 255 5.87 6.16 -9.35
C ILE A 255 7.02 5.42 -8.67
N ALA A 256 7.71 6.06 -7.74
CA ALA A 256 8.82 5.43 -7.02
C ALA A 256 8.50 5.36 -5.52
N ILE A 257 8.73 4.19 -4.92
CA ILE A 257 8.27 3.86 -3.57
C ILE A 257 9.46 3.68 -2.63
N GLU A 258 9.45 4.43 -1.52
CA GLU A 258 10.44 4.38 -0.44
C GLU A 258 11.90 4.30 -0.95
N ASN A 259 12.63 3.23 -0.64
CA ASN A 259 14.02 3.07 -1.07
C ASN A 259 14.16 3.07 -2.59
N GLY A 260 13.13 2.64 -3.33
CA GLY A 260 13.07 2.76 -4.79
C GLY A 260 13.08 4.21 -5.27
N ALA A 261 12.43 5.12 -4.53
CA ALA A 261 12.48 6.56 -4.77
C ALA A 261 13.87 7.13 -4.50
N GLU A 262 14.51 6.73 -3.41
CA GLU A 262 15.86 7.20 -3.06
C GLU A 262 16.89 6.81 -4.13
N ASN A 263 16.88 5.54 -4.54
CA ASN A 263 17.79 5.04 -5.59
C ASN A 263 17.53 5.75 -6.93
N LEU A 264 16.27 6.01 -7.30
CA LEU A 264 15.94 6.78 -8.51
C LEU A 264 16.47 8.22 -8.40
N LEU A 265 16.22 8.90 -7.29
CA LEU A 265 16.63 10.28 -7.09
C LEU A 265 18.16 10.42 -7.13
N GLU A 266 18.90 9.44 -6.60
CA GLU A 266 20.36 9.41 -6.71
C GLU A 266 20.82 9.31 -8.19
N ILE A 267 20.21 8.42 -8.98
CA ILE A 267 20.51 8.30 -10.43
C ILE A 267 20.21 9.60 -11.16
N LEU A 268 19.04 10.20 -10.87
CA LEU A 268 18.66 11.45 -11.50
C LEU A 268 19.56 12.60 -11.05
N ASN A 269 20.01 12.64 -9.79
CA ASN A 269 20.92 13.68 -9.31
C ASN A 269 22.27 13.62 -10.05
N ASP A 270 22.75 12.40 -10.33
CA ASP A 270 24.01 12.17 -11.04
C ASP A 270 23.92 12.46 -12.55
N SER A 271 22.76 12.25 -13.19
CA SER A 271 22.65 12.26 -14.66
C SER A 271 21.25 12.65 -15.17
N PHE A 272 20.63 13.67 -14.56
CA PHE A 272 19.26 14.07 -14.88
C PHE A 272 19.05 14.33 -16.37
N GLU A 273 19.99 15.00 -17.03
CA GLU A 273 19.90 15.40 -18.44
C GLU A 273 19.81 14.22 -19.40
N GLU A 274 20.28 13.03 -19.00
CA GLU A 274 20.17 11.79 -19.76
C GLU A 274 18.73 11.26 -19.77
N TYR A 275 18.05 11.28 -18.61
CA TYR A 275 16.72 10.69 -18.42
C TYR A 275 15.58 11.69 -18.58
N ALA A 276 15.82 12.97 -18.30
CA ALA A 276 14.83 14.04 -18.34
C ALA A 276 14.01 14.13 -19.63
N PRO A 277 14.57 13.92 -20.85
CA PRO A 277 13.80 13.97 -22.08
C PRO A 277 12.68 12.92 -22.19
N ARG A 278 12.72 11.88 -21.36
CA ARG A 278 11.75 10.77 -21.37
C ARG A 278 10.73 10.89 -20.23
N LEU A 279 11.07 11.60 -19.16
CA LEU A 279 10.26 11.73 -17.97
C LEU A 279 9.21 12.84 -18.11
N THR A 280 7.93 12.47 -18.02
CA THR A 280 6.79 13.38 -18.15
C THR A 280 6.31 13.91 -16.80
N ALA A 281 6.19 13.02 -15.82
CA ALA A 281 5.90 13.35 -14.42
C ALA A 281 6.49 12.27 -13.49
N LEU A 282 6.67 12.64 -12.22
CA LEU A 282 7.18 11.74 -11.19
C LEU A 282 6.29 11.82 -9.94
N THR A 283 6.08 10.68 -9.30
CA THR A 283 5.45 10.58 -7.99
C THR A 283 6.40 9.87 -7.05
N LEU A 284 6.58 10.43 -5.86
CA LEU A 284 7.37 9.83 -4.78
C LEU A 284 6.41 9.35 -3.68
N ILE A 285 6.58 8.12 -3.24
CA ILE A 285 5.81 7.56 -2.12
C ILE A 285 6.76 7.41 -0.95
N ASN A 286 6.50 8.18 0.10
CA ASN A 286 7.22 8.18 1.37
C ASN A 286 8.77 8.22 1.22
N SER A 287 9.26 9.14 0.38
CA SER A 287 10.70 9.39 0.21
C SER A 287 11.24 10.21 1.39
N TYR A 288 12.42 9.81 1.89
CA TYR A 288 13.16 10.53 2.94
C TYR A 288 14.28 11.41 2.40
N VAL A 289 14.45 11.48 1.08
CA VAL A 289 15.44 12.39 0.46
C VAL A 289 15.04 13.85 0.74
N SER A 290 16.02 14.64 1.14
CA SER A 290 15.89 16.07 1.42
C SER A 290 16.44 16.93 0.28
N ASP A 291 16.00 18.20 0.22
CA ASP A 291 16.48 19.15 -0.79
C ASP A 291 18.01 19.38 -0.75
N THR A 292 18.64 19.20 0.41
CA THR A 292 20.09 19.37 0.56
C THR A 292 20.89 18.23 -0.08
N GLN A 293 20.27 17.07 -0.31
CA GLN A 293 20.90 15.92 -0.96
C GLN A 293 20.85 16.01 -2.49
N ILE A 294 19.96 16.84 -3.04
CA ILE A 294 19.88 17.08 -4.47
C ILE A 294 20.76 18.27 -4.84
N ASN A 295 21.79 18.03 -5.66
CA ASN A 295 22.73 19.05 -6.11
C ASN A 295 22.42 19.52 -7.54
N ASN A 296 21.76 18.69 -8.34
CA ASN A 296 21.41 19.02 -9.71
C ASN A 296 20.24 20.04 -9.75
N VAL A 297 20.55 21.26 -10.21
CA VAL A 297 19.59 22.37 -10.28
C VAL A 297 18.42 22.09 -11.24
N ALA A 298 18.69 21.42 -12.38
CA ALA A 298 17.65 21.04 -13.33
C ALA A 298 16.70 20.00 -12.73
N LEU A 299 17.24 19.05 -11.95
CA LEU A 299 16.43 18.10 -11.20
C LEU A 299 15.57 18.81 -10.13
N LYS A 300 16.14 19.71 -9.32
CA LYS A 300 15.35 20.48 -8.32
C LYS A 300 14.15 21.17 -8.96
N ARG A 301 14.38 21.82 -10.10
CA ARG A 301 13.30 22.47 -10.85
C ARG A 301 12.26 21.47 -11.34
N TYR A 302 12.68 20.33 -11.88
CA TYR A 302 11.77 19.27 -12.29
C TYR A 302 10.96 18.72 -11.11
N LEU A 303 11.58 18.50 -9.95
CA LEU A 303 10.90 18.05 -8.74
C LEU A 303 9.82 19.05 -8.29
N ARG A 304 10.14 20.35 -8.26
CA ARG A 304 9.14 21.38 -7.97
C ARG A 304 7.99 21.40 -8.98
N ASP A 305 8.33 21.36 -10.26
CA ASP A 305 7.40 21.68 -11.35
C ASP A 305 6.56 20.47 -11.79
N ARG A 306 7.07 19.24 -11.66
CA ARG A 306 6.53 18.01 -12.26
C ARG A 306 6.56 16.78 -11.37
N THR A 307 6.86 16.97 -10.09
CA THR A 307 6.81 15.88 -9.10
C THR A 307 5.80 16.19 -8.00
N ARG A 308 5.16 15.16 -7.46
CA ARG A 308 4.41 15.24 -6.21
C ARG A 308 4.80 14.09 -5.30
N GLN A 309 4.72 14.30 -4.00
CA GLN A 309 4.99 13.27 -3.00
C GLN A 309 3.76 12.99 -2.16
N TRP A 310 3.54 11.73 -1.78
CA TRP A 310 2.62 11.35 -0.71
C TRP A 310 3.43 10.74 0.43
N LYS A 311 3.24 11.23 1.66
CA LYS A 311 4.05 10.84 2.82
C LYS A 311 3.14 10.47 3.99
N VAL A 312 3.58 9.53 4.80
CA VAL A 312 2.93 9.23 6.08
C VAL A 312 2.95 10.48 6.96
N THR A 313 1.79 10.90 7.44
CA THR A 313 1.69 12.07 8.32
C THR A 313 0.51 11.96 9.28
N SER A 314 0.62 12.59 10.44
CA SER A 314 -0.50 12.80 11.37
C SER A 314 -1.26 14.11 11.09
N SER A 315 -0.73 14.97 10.21
CA SER A 315 -1.26 16.29 9.92
C SER A 315 -2.59 16.25 9.14
N SER A 316 -2.81 15.25 8.29
CA SER A 316 -4.08 15.02 7.61
C SER A 316 -4.18 13.55 7.19
N ASN A 317 -5.40 13.05 7.01
CA ASN A 317 -5.70 11.75 6.41
C ASN A 317 -6.41 11.90 5.05
N ASN A 318 -6.43 13.11 4.49
CA ASN A 318 -6.96 13.38 3.16
C ASN A 318 -5.81 13.50 2.17
N PRO A 319 -5.68 12.58 1.20
CA PRO A 319 -4.56 12.57 0.24
C PRO A 319 -4.58 13.72 -0.77
N GLU A 320 -5.62 14.57 -0.76
CA GLU A 320 -5.69 15.82 -1.52
C GLU A 320 -5.05 17.01 -0.78
N ASP A 321 -4.82 16.88 0.53
CA ASP A 321 -4.28 17.95 1.35
C ASP A 321 -2.76 18.06 1.15
N CYS A 322 -2.33 19.19 0.59
CA CYS A 322 -0.91 19.52 0.52
C CYS A 322 -0.42 19.96 1.90
N ILE A 323 0.58 19.27 2.43
CA ILE A 323 1.12 19.49 3.78
C ILE A 323 2.45 20.26 3.76
N GLU A 324 3.22 20.16 2.68
CA GLU A 324 4.50 20.85 2.52
C GLU A 324 4.71 21.25 1.05
N ILE A 325 5.43 22.36 0.84
CA ILE A 325 5.88 22.81 -0.49
C ILE A 325 7.38 23.15 -0.42
N PRO A 326 8.11 23.06 -1.55
CA PRO A 326 9.51 23.46 -1.59
C PRO A 326 9.69 24.95 -1.26
N ASN A 327 10.82 25.31 -0.66
CA ASN A 327 11.15 26.70 -0.40
C ASN A 327 11.34 27.46 -1.74
N ASP A 328 10.67 28.61 -1.87
CA ASP A 328 10.67 29.43 -3.09
C ASP A 328 12.00 30.21 -3.30
N ASP A 329 12.96 30.13 -2.38
CA ASP A 329 14.15 31.01 -2.33
C ASP A 329 15.24 30.71 -3.39
N ALA A 330 15.04 29.74 -4.29
CA ALA A 330 16.06 29.31 -5.24
C ALA A 330 16.01 29.92 -6.65
N ASP A 331 15.00 30.72 -7.01
CA ASP A 331 14.95 31.40 -8.32
C ASP A 331 15.06 32.93 -8.19
N PRO A 332 16.04 33.59 -8.85
CA PRO A 332 16.00 35.03 -9.00
C PRO A 332 14.73 35.42 -9.77
N PRO A 333 14.09 36.57 -9.45
CA PRO A 333 12.87 36.99 -10.10
C PRO A 333 13.10 37.05 -11.61
N ILE A 334 12.35 36.24 -12.38
CA ILE A 334 12.33 36.31 -13.83
C ILE A 334 11.96 37.74 -14.20
N SER A 335 12.94 38.49 -14.68
CA SER A 335 12.78 39.88 -15.10
C SER A 335 11.67 39.98 -16.14
N ASN A 336 10.71 40.84 -15.85
CA ASN A 336 9.52 41.15 -16.64
C ASN A 336 9.78 41.11 -18.16
N VAL A 337 9.25 40.09 -18.83
CA VAL A 337 8.78 40.27 -20.21
C VAL A 337 7.56 41.18 -20.09
N SER A 338 7.69 42.39 -20.61
CA SER A 338 6.70 43.46 -20.58
C SER A 338 5.30 42.96 -20.97
N SER A 339 4.46 42.70 -19.98
CA SER A 339 3.02 42.61 -20.14
C SER A 339 2.50 44.04 -20.33
N LYS A 340 2.09 44.34 -21.57
CA LYS A 340 1.19 45.47 -21.80
C LYS A 340 -0.07 45.23 -20.98
N SER A 341 -0.33 46.17 -20.09
CA SER A 341 -1.52 46.31 -19.28
C SER A 341 -2.80 46.19 -20.12
N GLY A 342 -3.50 45.08 -19.96
CA GLY A 342 -4.92 44.93 -20.20
C GLY A 342 -5.49 44.28 -18.95
N ALA A 343 -6.34 45.00 -18.23
CA ALA A 343 -6.99 44.52 -17.03
C ALA A 343 -7.92 43.36 -17.39
N ASP A 344 -7.55 42.15 -16.98
CA ASP A 344 -8.47 41.03 -16.78
C ASP A 344 -7.95 40.22 -15.59
N SER A 345 -8.80 40.04 -14.60
CA SER A 345 -8.56 39.14 -13.46
C SER A 345 -8.22 37.73 -13.95
N PRO A 346 -7.25 37.03 -13.35
CA PRO A 346 -7.15 35.59 -13.54
C PRO A 346 -8.25 34.96 -12.69
N VAL A 347 -9.44 34.84 -13.26
CA VAL A 347 -10.38 33.81 -12.85
C VAL A 347 -9.61 32.50 -13.04
N ALA A 348 -9.43 31.75 -11.95
CA ALA A 348 -8.98 30.37 -11.99
C ALA A 348 -9.96 29.60 -12.90
N GLY A 349 -9.63 29.55 -14.19
CA GLY A 349 -10.32 28.72 -15.15
C GLY A 349 -10.01 27.29 -14.75
N TYR A 350 -10.97 26.64 -14.10
CA TYR A 350 -11.02 25.19 -14.06
C TYR A 350 -10.91 24.72 -15.51
N HIS A 351 -9.74 24.24 -15.91
CA HIS A 351 -9.64 23.41 -17.10
C HIS A 351 -10.68 22.32 -16.89
N THR A 352 -11.68 22.26 -17.76
CA THR A 352 -12.60 21.13 -17.79
C THR A 352 -11.72 19.91 -18.04
N ASN A 353 -11.44 19.14 -16.99
CA ASN A 353 -10.57 17.96 -17.05
C ASN A 353 -11.20 16.98 -18.04
N THR A 354 -10.80 17.08 -19.31
CA THR A 354 -11.16 16.11 -20.32
C THR A 354 -10.42 14.84 -19.94
N HIS A 355 -11.19 13.84 -19.55
CA HIS A 355 -10.69 12.53 -19.17
C HIS A 355 -9.78 11.96 -20.28
N ILE A 356 -8.54 11.60 -19.93
CA ILE A 356 -7.59 10.96 -20.87
C ILE A 356 -7.66 9.44 -20.76
N SER A 357 -7.39 8.73 -21.86
CA SER A 357 -7.30 7.27 -21.84
C SER A 357 -5.85 6.83 -21.61
N TRP A 358 -5.64 5.92 -20.64
CA TRP A 358 -4.37 5.22 -20.41
C TRP A 358 -4.12 4.08 -21.40
N LEU A 359 -5.13 3.74 -22.21
CA LEU A 359 -5.07 2.72 -23.26
C LEU A 359 -4.79 3.32 -24.65
N GLU A 360 -4.63 4.65 -24.75
CA GLU A 360 -4.42 5.35 -26.02
C GLU A 360 -3.17 4.83 -26.75
N ALA A 361 -3.36 4.38 -27.99
CA ALA A 361 -2.26 3.98 -28.88
C ALA A 361 -1.68 5.21 -29.60
N LEU A 362 -0.39 5.13 -29.94
CA LEU A 362 0.30 6.12 -30.76
C LEU A 362 -0.40 6.28 -32.12
N GLY A 363 -0.61 7.52 -32.56
CA GLY A 363 -1.25 7.83 -33.84
C GLY A 363 -2.79 7.78 -33.86
N SER A 364 -3.45 7.59 -32.72
CA SER A 364 -4.92 7.66 -32.62
C SER A 364 -5.44 9.06 -33.00
N PRO A 365 -6.53 9.17 -33.79
CA PRO A 365 -7.01 10.44 -34.38
C PRO A 365 -7.58 11.44 -33.36
N THR A 366 -7.65 11.07 -32.07
CA THR A 366 -8.29 11.84 -30.99
C THR A 366 -7.40 12.89 -30.33
N SER A 367 -6.13 13.08 -30.71
CA SER A 367 -5.25 14.03 -30.01
C SER A 367 -4.49 15.00 -30.91
N SER A 368 -4.48 16.24 -30.43
CA SER A 368 -3.52 17.32 -30.69
C SER A 368 -2.11 16.84 -31.02
N THR A 369 -1.46 17.61 -31.90
CA THR A 369 -0.08 17.44 -32.36
C THR A 369 0.87 16.98 -31.24
N SER A 370 1.35 15.73 -31.34
CA SER A 370 2.48 15.21 -30.58
C SER A 370 3.64 16.18 -30.73
N THR A 371 3.84 17.00 -29.70
CA THR A 371 4.94 17.94 -29.61
C THR A 371 5.88 17.32 -28.60
N LYS A 372 7.06 16.89 -29.05
CA LYS A 372 8.08 16.28 -28.20
C LYS A 372 8.17 17.04 -26.89
N VAL A 373 8.05 16.33 -25.77
CA VAL A 373 8.42 16.84 -24.44
C VAL A 373 9.92 17.10 -24.46
N ARG A 374 10.30 18.25 -25.00
CA ARG A 374 11.64 18.80 -24.80
C ARG A 374 11.56 19.57 -23.51
N TYR A 375 12.01 18.95 -22.43
CA TYR A 375 12.61 19.73 -21.38
C TYR A 375 13.72 20.56 -22.05
N ASP A 376 13.52 21.88 -22.15
CA ASP A 376 14.55 22.79 -22.64
C ASP A 376 15.38 23.23 -21.43
N PRO A 377 16.57 22.66 -21.20
CA PRO A 377 17.44 23.09 -20.11
C PRO A 377 17.99 24.51 -20.32
N ARG A 378 17.73 25.17 -21.45
CA ARG A 378 18.33 26.47 -21.81
C ARG A 378 17.53 27.64 -21.24
N ILE A 379 17.64 27.84 -19.94
CA ILE A 379 17.76 29.18 -19.38
C ILE A 379 19.15 29.24 -18.76
N PRO A 380 20.07 30.11 -19.22
CA PRO A 380 21.47 30.06 -18.79
C PRO A 380 21.57 30.38 -17.31
N ALA A 381 22.13 29.44 -16.55
CA ALA A 381 22.74 29.73 -15.26
C ALA A 381 23.90 30.70 -15.55
N ASN A 382 23.75 31.96 -15.14
CA ASN A 382 24.89 32.86 -15.10
C ASN A 382 25.87 32.35 -14.06
N ASP A 383 27.12 32.20 -14.46
CA ASP A 383 28.25 31.83 -13.62
C ASP A 383 28.28 32.65 -12.33
N ALA A 384 28.04 32.00 -11.20
CA ALA A 384 28.34 32.54 -9.87
C ALA A 384 29.44 31.70 -9.22
N ALA A 385 30.52 32.40 -8.93
CA ALA A 385 31.83 31.90 -8.56
C ALA A 385 31.88 31.15 -7.21
N HIS A 386 32.86 30.25 -7.14
CA HIS A 386 33.51 29.64 -5.98
C HIS A 386 33.05 30.09 -4.56
N GLY A 387 32.30 29.20 -3.89
CA GLY A 387 32.22 29.11 -2.43
C GLY A 387 33.09 27.96 -1.90
N GLN A 388 33.86 28.22 -0.85
CA GLN A 388 34.84 27.30 -0.24
C GLN A 388 34.19 26.11 0.51
N PRO A 389 34.95 25.00 0.75
CA PRO A 389 34.43 23.84 1.46
C PRO A 389 34.35 24.14 2.96
N ILE A 390 33.16 23.96 3.55
CA ILE A 390 32.96 23.96 5.00
C ILE A 390 33.13 22.52 5.50
N GLY A 391 33.95 22.39 6.55
CA GLY A 391 34.49 21.13 7.04
C GLY A 391 33.46 20.17 7.64
N SER A 392 33.85 18.89 7.58
CA SER A 392 33.27 17.75 8.27
C SER A 392 33.23 17.97 9.79
N ASN A 393 32.06 17.82 10.39
CA ASN A 393 31.92 17.42 11.78
C ASN A 393 30.84 16.35 11.86
N ASP A 394 31.26 15.15 12.23
CA ASP A 394 30.43 14.11 12.84
C ASP A 394 29.93 14.62 14.20
N SER A 395 28.62 14.62 14.43
CA SER A 395 27.98 14.24 15.70
C SER A 395 26.49 14.57 15.69
N ASP A 396 25.71 13.58 16.13
CA ASP A 396 24.35 13.64 16.69
C ASP A 396 23.16 13.82 15.72
N TYR A 397 22.34 12.76 15.67
CA TYR A 397 21.01 12.71 15.07
C TYR A 397 20.05 13.59 15.89
N ASP A 398 20.00 14.88 15.58
CA ASP A 398 18.85 15.74 15.91
C ASP A 398 17.89 15.76 14.71
N ASP A 399 16.77 15.07 14.86
CA ASP A 399 15.76 14.74 13.84
C ASP A 399 14.73 15.87 13.61
N ASP A 400 15.08 17.14 13.87
CA ASP A 400 14.09 18.24 13.88
C ASP A 400 14.62 19.59 13.33
N LEU A 401 15.59 19.54 12.42
CA LEU A 401 15.89 20.70 11.57
C LEU A 401 15.05 20.60 10.30
N SER A 402 13.99 21.40 10.23
CA SER A 402 13.05 21.55 9.10
C SER A 402 13.73 21.43 7.73
N GLN A 403 13.81 20.20 7.22
CA GLN A 403 14.33 19.94 5.89
C GLN A 403 13.29 20.42 4.88
N ALA A 404 13.70 21.32 3.99
CA ALA A 404 12.80 21.82 2.96
C ALA A 404 12.29 20.67 2.08
N ALA A 405 10.98 20.66 1.80
CA ALA A 405 10.38 19.65 0.94
C ALA A 405 10.96 19.72 -0.49
N LEU A 406 11.18 18.56 -1.10
CA LEU A 406 11.71 18.45 -2.48
C LEU A 406 10.72 18.86 -3.56
N CYS A 407 9.45 18.55 -3.33
CA CYS A 407 8.34 18.82 -4.23
C CYS A 407 7.08 19.05 -3.38
N PRO A 408 5.95 19.49 -3.97
CA PRO A 408 4.70 19.51 -3.25
C PRO A 408 4.37 18.15 -2.64
N THR A 409 4.28 18.12 -1.31
CA THR A 409 4.02 16.92 -0.50
C THR A 409 2.58 16.94 -0.03
N PHE A 410 1.92 15.79 -0.15
CA PHE A 410 0.55 15.53 0.24
C PHE A 410 0.53 14.51 1.37
N ALA A 411 -0.50 14.60 2.19
CA ALA A 411 -0.77 13.60 3.22
C ALA A 411 -1.09 12.24 2.60
N ASP A 412 -0.91 11.16 3.34
CA ASP A 412 -1.49 9.88 2.98
C ASP A 412 -2.99 9.79 3.33
N ASP A 413 -3.57 8.61 3.17
CA ASP A 413 -4.94 8.29 3.61
C ASP A 413 -4.90 7.74 5.05
N ASP A 414 -5.99 7.13 5.53
CA ASP A 414 -6.01 6.40 6.81
C ASP A 414 -5.01 5.21 6.83
N ASN A 415 -3.72 5.51 7.01
CA ASN A 415 -2.65 4.54 7.13
C ASN A 415 -2.45 4.15 8.59
N VAL A 416 -3.35 3.32 9.10
CA VAL A 416 -3.35 2.84 10.49
C VAL A 416 -2.01 2.22 10.90
N ALA A 417 -1.25 1.67 9.93
CA ALA A 417 0.04 1.06 10.20
C ALA A 417 1.20 2.07 10.31
N GLY A 418 1.02 3.33 9.89
CA GLY A 418 2.06 4.35 9.82
C GLY A 418 3.26 3.95 8.94
N ALA A 419 3.05 3.01 8.01
CA ALA A 419 4.12 2.38 7.24
C ALA A 419 4.14 2.94 5.82
N GLY A 420 5.30 3.39 5.33
CA GLY A 420 5.39 4.11 4.06
C GLY A 420 5.06 3.29 2.84
N GLU A 421 5.35 1.99 2.87
CA GLU A 421 4.98 1.04 1.82
C GLU A 421 3.45 0.91 1.67
N CYS A 422 2.70 1.24 2.73
CA CYS A 422 1.24 1.19 2.72
C CYS A 422 0.59 2.43 2.09
N VAL A 423 1.30 3.55 1.93
CA VAL A 423 0.72 4.79 1.37
C VAL A 423 0.13 4.53 -0.02
N PHE A 424 0.84 3.79 -0.87
CA PHE A 424 0.38 3.49 -2.22
C PHE A 424 -0.66 2.36 -2.29
N THR A 425 -0.95 1.67 -1.18
CA THR A 425 -2.05 0.68 -1.14
C THR A 425 -3.43 1.34 -1.02
N SER A 426 -3.49 2.62 -0.61
CA SER A 426 -4.75 3.37 -0.57
C SER A 426 -5.25 3.66 -1.99
N LEU A 427 -6.50 3.26 -2.25
CA LEU A 427 -7.18 3.60 -3.50
C LEU A 427 -7.36 5.11 -3.67
N LYS A 428 -7.54 5.88 -2.58
CA LYS A 428 -7.65 7.33 -2.65
C LYS A 428 -6.32 7.96 -3.08
N VAL A 429 -5.19 7.50 -2.53
CA VAL A 429 -3.86 7.95 -2.95
C VAL A 429 -3.61 7.60 -4.42
N GLN A 430 -3.86 6.35 -4.83
CA GLN A 430 -3.76 5.94 -6.23
C GLN A 430 -4.59 6.84 -7.15
N ASN A 431 -5.82 7.18 -6.73
CA ASN A 431 -6.69 8.07 -7.48
C ASN A 431 -6.15 9.49 -7.61
N CYS A 432 -5.57 10.04 -6.54
CA CYS A 432 -4.93 11.36 -6.57
C CYS A 432 -3.72 11.39 -7.51
N ILE A 433 -2.91 10.33 -7.50
CA ILE A 433 -1.75 10.18 -8.39
C ILE A 433 -2.18 10.13 -9.85
N LEU A 434 -3.20 9.32 -10.17
CA LEU A 434 -3.71 9.24 -11.54
C LEU A 434 -4.29 10.58 -12.00
N SER A 435 -5.07 11.27 -11.15
CA SER A 435 -5.58 12.61 -11.46
C SER A 435 -4.48 13.65 -11.67
N PHE A 436 -3.39 13.55 -10.90
CA PHE A 436 -2.19 14.36 -11.14
C PHE A 436 -1.58 14.06 -12.51
N PHE A 437 -1.34 12.79 -12.83
CA PHE A 437 -0.77 12.44 -14.13
C PHE A 437 -1.68 12.80 -15.30
N GLU A 438 -3.01 12.69 -15.16
CA GLU A 438 -4.00 13.16 -16.14
C GLU A 438 -3.87 14.67 -16.37
N SER A 439 -3.69 15.46 -15.30
CA SER A 439 -3.48 16.90 -15.39
C SER A 439 -2.19 17.23 -16.16
N VAL A 440 -1.12 16.47 -15.95
CA VAL A 440 0.12 16.61 -16.72
C VAL A 440 -0.09 16.23 -18.18
N ALA A 441 -0.79 15.12 -18.44
CA ALA A 441 -1.04 14.58 -19.77
C ALA A 441 -1.86 15.50 -20.68
N GLN A 442 -2.66 16.41 -20.12
CA GLN A 442 -3.39 17.43 -20.89
C GLN A 442 -2.45 18.46 -21.53
N SER A 443 -1.32 18.76 -20.88
CA SER A 443 -0.30 19.69 -21.40
C SER A 443 1.10 19.22 -21.01
N PRO A 444 1.60 18.12 -21.60
CA PRO A 444 2.79 17.45 -21.12
C PRO A 444 4.06 18.30 -21.28
N VAL A 445 4.06 19.35 -22.12
CA VAL A 445 5.20 20.27 -22.30
C VAL A 445 5.13 21.47 -21.34
N ASP A 446 3.96 22.07 -21.20
CA ASP A 446 3.79 23.33 -20.49
C ASP A 446 3.31 23.16 -19.04
N TYR A 447 2.89 21.96 -18.65
CA TYR A 447 2.43 21.68 -17.28
C TYR A 447 3.47 22.11 -16.24
N ARG A 448 2.98 22.79 -15.22
CA ARG A 448 3.69 23.12 -13.99
C ARG A 448 2.74 22.87 -12.83
N ASN A 449 3.25 22.33 -11.74
CA ASN A 449 2.48 22.22 -10.51
C ASN A 449 1.89 23.59 -10.14
N PRO A 450 0.59 23.65 -9.82
CA PRO A 450 -0.02 24.89 -9.37
C PRO A 450 0.58 25.30 -8.02
N ARG A 451 0.36 26.56 -7.63
CA ARG A 451 0.67 26.99 -6.27
C ARG A 451 -0.33 26.36 -5.30
N PHE A 452 0.13 25.38 -4.54
CA PHE A 452 -0.67 24.75 -3.50
C PHE A 452 -0.76 25.65 -2.27
N LYS A 453 -1.87 25.52 -1.54
CA LYS A 453 -2.00 26.06 -0.20
C LYS A 453 -1.68 24.93 0.77
N ILE A 454 -0.79 25.18 1.72
CA ILE A 454 -0.54 24.23 2.80
C ILE A 454 -1.81 24.16 3.65
N THR A 455 -2.32 22.94 3.81
CA THR A 455 -3.42 22.64 4.71
C THR A 455 -2.81 22.39 6.08
N ALA A 456 -2.67 23.47 6.86
CA ALA A 456 -2.21 23.34 8.23
C ALA A 456 -3.35 22.77 9.08
N ARG A 457 -3.13 21.60 9.70
CA ARG A 457 -3.90 21.21 10.87
C ARG A 457 -3.39 22.05 12.03
N GLU A 458 -4.30 22.77 12.71
CA GLU A 458 -3.92 23.38 13.99
C GLU A 458 -3.40 22.25 14.89
N PRO A 459 -2.18 22.35 15.44
CA PRO A 459 -1.68 21.34 16.35
C PRO A 459 -2.66 21.26 17.51
N GLU A 460 -3.34 20.13 17.64
CA GLU A 460 -4.02 19.77 18.88
C GLU A 460 -2.90 19.60 19.93
N TYR A 461 -2.50 20.72 20.54
CA TYR A 461 -1.57 20.77 21.66
C TYR A 461 -2.19 20.02 22.85
N GLY A 462 -2.00 18.71 22.86
CA GLY A 462 -1.91 17.92 24.08
C GLY A 462 -0.43 17.67 24.36
N ASP A 463 0.16 18.47 25.25
CA ASP A 463 1.50 18.24 25.78
C ASP A 463 1.70 16.75 26.13
N LYS A 464 2.64 16.09 25.45
CA LYS A 464 3.49 15.06 26.05
C LYS A 464 4.75 14.86 25.22
N ALA A 465 5.83 15.31 25.83
CA ALA A 465 7.19 15.33 25.33
C ALA A 465 7.77 13.94 25.06
N ALA A 466 8.78 13.95 24.19
CA ALA A 466 9.73 12.90 23.90
C ALA A 466 10.21 12.11 25.13
N ASN A 467 10.09 10.77 25.05
CA ASN A 467 11.15 9.82 25.37
C ASN A 467 10.66 8.37 25.18
N GLU A 468 11.62 7.50 24.84
CA GLU A 468 11.63 6.03 24.88
C GLU A 468 11.30 5.25 23.59
N MET A 469 12.41 4.79 23.02
CA MET A 469 12.61 3.65 22.13
C MET A 469 12.68 2.40 23.01
N ASP A 470 11.65 1.54 22.99
CA ASP A 470 11.79 0.06 23.03
C ASP A 470 10.44 -0.69 22.92
N LEU A 471 10.49 -1.81 22.19
CA LEU A 471 9.74 -3.08 22.34
C LEU A 471 8.22 -3.09 22.63
N GLU A 472 7.49 -3.68 21.67
CA GLU A 472 6.29 -4.52 21.85
C GLU A 472 5.46 -4.28 23.12
N THR A 473 4.62 -3.24 23.12
CA THR A 473 3.33 -3.31 23.83
C THR A 473 2.29 -2.42 23.15
N ASP A 474 1.20 -3.08 22.77
CA ASP A 474 -0.13 -2.55 22.53
C ASP A 474 -0.55 -1.60 23.67
N THR A 475 -0.45 -0.29 23.47
CA THR A 475 -1.09 0.70 24.34
C THR A 475 -1.77 1.76 23.49
N GLY A 476 -3.08 1.56 23.28
CA GLY A 476 -3.97 2.49 22.63
C GLY A 476 -4.00 3.85 23.33
N TYR A 477 -3.83 4.89 22.53
CA TYR A 477 -4.36 6.22 22.85
C TYR A 477 -5.47 6.48 21.83
N GLU A 478 -6.69 6.09 22.19
CA GLU A 478 -7.89 6.55 21.49
C GLU A 478 -8.12 8.05 21.82
N PRO A 479 -8.63 8.85 20.88
CA PRO A 479 -9.10 10.21 21.14
C PRO A 479 -10.10 10.20 22.30
N LEU A 480 -10.26 11.31 23.04
CA LEU A 480 -11.27 11.44 24.10
C LEU A 480 -12.68 11.28 23.52
N VAL A 481 -13.13 10.03 23.43
CA VAL A 481 -14.50 9.66 23.09
C VAL A 481 -15.39 10.19 24.23
N PRO A 482 -16.55 10.80 23.94
CA PRO A 482 -17.52 11.20 24.96
C PRO A 482 -17.67 10.10 26.03
N LEU A 483 -17.75 10.47 27.32
CA LEU A 483 -17.69 9.54 28.46
C LEU A 483 -18.66 8.33 28.36
N GLU A 484 -19.77 8.51 27.64
CA GLU A 484 -20.78 7.50 27.33
C GLU A 484 -20.27 6.40 26.39
N LEU A 485 -19.40 6.75 25.44
CA LEU A 485 -18.80 5.88 24.42
C LEU A 485 -17.51 5.19 24.89
N SER A 486 -17.02 5.52 26.09
CA SER A 486 -15.84 4.91 26.72
C SER A 486 -16.17 3.94 27.86
N SER A 487 -17.46 3.63 28.07
CA SER A 487 -17.84 2.67 29.11
C SER A 487 -17.44 1.24 28.70
N PRO A 488 -16.94 0.40 29.63
CA PRO A 488 -16.54 -0.98 29.32
C PRO A 488 -17.67 -1.80 28.69
N GLU A 489 -18.92 -1.58 29.10
CA GLU A 489 -20.10 -2.26 28.56
C GLU A 489 -20.41 -1.85 27.11
N TYR A 490 -20.23 -0.56 26.77
CA TYR A 490 -20.39 -0.09 25.41
C TYR A 490 -19.28 -0.65 24.51
N LEU A 491 -18.02 -0.62 24.95
CA LEU A 491 -16.90 -1.20 24.22
C LEU A 491 -17.11 -2.69 23.94
N GLN A 492 -17.54 -3.46 24.95
CA GLN A 492 -17.90 -4.88 24.76
C GLN A 492 -19.00 -5.08 23.72
N THR A 493 -20.00 -4.20 23.70
CA THR A 493 -21.09 -4.26 22.72
C THR A 493 -20.60 -3.91 21.31
N ARG A 494 -19.76 -2.88 21.18
CA ARG A 494 -19.11 -2.48 19.93
C ARG A 494 -18.26 -3.61 19.37
N ASP A 495 -17.37 -4.16 20.18
CA ASP A 495 -16.43 -5.21 19.77
C ASP A 495 -17.19 -6.49 19.37
N ALA A 496 -18.25 -6.87 20.12
CA ALA A 496 -19.11 -7.99 19.75
C ALA A 496 -19.87 -7.76 18.43
N LYS A 497 -20.30 -6.51 18.17
CA LYS A 497 -20.97 -6.13 16.93
C LYS A 497 -20.01 -6.17 15.74
N GLU A 498 -18.80 -5.65 15.89
CA GLU A 498 -17.75 -5.70 14.87
C GLU A 498 -17.33 -7.15 14.57
N GLU A 499 -17.17 -7.98 15.59
CA GLU A 499 -16.90 -9.42 15.45
C GLU A 499 -17.99 -10.10 14.63
N LEU A 500 -19.27 -9.87 14.96
CA LEU A 500 -20.39 -10.46 14.26
C LEU A 500 -20.46 -10.00 12.79
N ILE A 501 -20.20 -8.73 12.52
CA ILE A 501 -20.11 -8.18 11.16
C ILE A 501 -19.00 -8.90 10.39
N ARG A 502 -17.81 -9.03 10.98
CA ARG A 502 -16.66 -9.70 10.37
C ARG A 502 -16.95 -11.17 10.05
N MET A 503 -17.53 -11.91 11.00
CA MET A 503 -17.89 -13.31 10.81
C MET A 503 -18.96 -13.50 9.74
N THR A 504 -19.98 -12.62 9.71
CA THR A 504 -21.07 -12.69 8.72
C THR A 504 -20.54 -12.36 7.32
N ALA A 505 -19.68 -11.35 7.19
CA ALA A 505 -19.01 -11.02 5.93
C ALA A 505 -18.10 -12.17 5.47
N ALA A 506 -17.35 -12.79 6.38
CA ALA A 506 -16.53 -13.95 6.07
C ALA A 506 -17.36 -15.10 5.50
N LEU A 507 -18.49 -15.45 6.14
CA LEU A 507 -19.40 -16.49 5.67
C LEU A 507 -19.95 -16.18 4.27
N HIS A 508 -20.36 -14.93 4.03
CA HIS A 508 -20.88 -14.50 2.73
C HIS A 508 -19.84 -14.61 1.60
N ASN A 509 -18.57 -14.33 1.91
CA ASN A 509 -17.48 -14.33 0.94
C ASN A 509 -16.87 -15.72 0.71
N MET A 510 -17.30 -16.76 1.43
CA MET A 510 -16.80 -18.13 1.21
C MET A 510 -17.30 -18.69 -0.14
N PRO A 511 -16.43 -19.37 -0.91
CA PRO A 511 -16.86 -20.11 -2.10
C PRO A 511 -17.88 -21.20 -1.73
N PRO A 512 -19.11 -21.20 -2.30
CA PRO A 512 -20.18 -22.12 -1.88
C PRO A 512 -19.90 -23.58 -2.24
N ASP A 513 -19.21 -23.84 -3.36
CA ASP A 513 -19.06 -25.16 -3.97
C ASP A 513 -17.73 -25.87 -3.61
N ASN A 514 -17.04 -25.44 -2.55
CA ASN A 514 -15.77 -26.03 -2.15
C ASN A 514 -15.94 -26.97 -0.95
N GLU A 515 -15.87 -28.29 -1.20
CA GLU A 515 -16.01 -29.35 -0.17
C GLU A 515 -14.99 -29.21 0.96
N ASP A 516 -13.78 -28.72 0.66
CA ASP A 516 -12.72 -28.55 1.67
C ASP A 516 -13.04 -27.47 2.71
N LEU A 517 -14.02 -26.60 2.42
CA LEU A 517 -14.41 -25.49 3.29
C LEU A 517 -15.67 -25.78 4.11
N GLU A 518 -16.33 -26.91 3.90
CA GLU A 518 -17.63 -27.21 4.49
C GLU A 518 -17.57 -27.28 6.01
N GLU A 519 -16.54 -27.92 6.57
CA GLU A 519 -16.36 -28.00 8.02
C GLU A 519 -16.12 -26.62 8.64
N GLY A 520 -15.28 -25.80 8.00
CA GLY A 520 -15.03 -24.42 8.41
C GLY A 520 -16.30 -23.55 8.35
N ARG A 521 -17.13 -23.75 7.31
CA ARG A 521 -18.42 -23.06 7.14
C ARG A 521 -19.40 -23.41 8.24
N ILE A 522 -19.63 -24.69 8.50
CA ILE A 522 -20.53 -25.16 9.57
C ILE A 522 -20.04 -24.66 10.94
N SER A 523 -18.72 -24.69 11.17
CA SER A 523 -18.11 -24.15 12.38
C SER A 523 -18.35 -22.64 12.52
N LEU A 524 -18.19 -21.87 11.44
CA LEU A 524 -18.44 -20.43 11.42
C LEU A 524 -19.91 -20.10 11.67
N GLU A 525 -20.86 -20.80 11.04
CA GLU A 525 -22.30 -20.62 11.29
C GLU A 525 -22.68 -20.82 12.75
N LYS A 526 -22.15 -21.88 13.39
CA LYS A 526 -22.35 -22.13 14.83
C LYS A 526 -21.80 -20.98 15.67
N ARG A 527 -20.59 -20.50 15.36
CA ARG A 527 -19.97 -19.39 16.10
C ARG A 527 -20.71 -18.07 15.86
N ILE A 528 -21.25 -17.81 14.67
CA ILE A 528 -22.14 -16.67 14.40
C ILE A 528 -23.39 -16.75 15.28
N ALA A 529 -24.00 -17.93 15.43
CA ALA A 529 -25.16 -18.09 16.31
C ALA A 529 -24.82 -17.79 17.78
N VAL A 530 -23.64 -18.21 18.25
CA VAL A 530 -23.13 -17.88 19.59
C VAL A 530 -22.88 -16.37 19.72
N ALA A 531 -22.17 -15.76 18.76
CA ALA A 531 -21.84 -14.32 18.76
C ALA A 531 -23.09 -13.44 18.76
N LYS A 532 -24.19 -13.87 18.11
CA LYS A 532 -25.49 -13.17 18.19
C LYS A 532 -26.06 -13.14 19.60
N VAL A 533 -26.04 -14.29 20.29
CA VAL A 533 -26.50 -14.38 21.69
C VAL A 533 -25.61 -13.56 22.62
N GLU A 534 -24.29 -13.54 22.38
CA GLU A 534 -23.35 -12.72 23.14
C GLU A 534 -23.57 -11.23 22.91
N LEU A 535 -23.82 -10.80 21.67
CA LEU A 535 -24.16 -9.41 21.34
C LEU A 535 -25.48 -9.00 22.01
N GLU A 536 -26.51 -9.85 22.00
CA GLU A 536 -27.77 -9.59 22.70
C GLU A 536 -27.53 -9.40 24.21
N ARG A 537 -26.72 -10.27 24.82
CA ARG A 537 -26.37 -10.16 26.25
C ARG A 537 -25.56 -8.90 26.55
N ALA A 538 -24.57 -8.56 25.72
CA ALA A 538 -23.76 -7.35 25.87
C ALA A 538 -24.62 -6.10 25.74
N THR A 539 -25.52 -6.07 24.74
CA THR A 539 -26.47 -4.98 24.53
C THR A 539 -27.43 -4.81 25.71
N GLN A 540 -27.95 -5.91 26.29
CA GLN A 540 -28.78 -5.85 27.49
C GLN A 540 -28.01 -5.29 28.70
N LYS A 541 -26.76 -5.71 28.89
CA LYS A 541 -25.90 -5.20 29.96
C LYS A 541 -25.60 -3.71 29.78
N ALA A 542 -25.27 -3.29 28.56
CA ALA A 542 -25.03 -1.88 28.24
C ALA A 542 -26.31 -1.04 28.40
N LEU A 543 -27.47 -1.57 28.00
CA LEU A 543 -28.75 -0.91 28.20
C LEU A 543 -29.07 -0.72 29.69
N ALA A 544 -28.82 -1.75 30.50
CA ALA A 544 -29.01 -1.72 31.95
C ALA A 544 -28.06 -0.71 32.62
N ALA A 545 -26.81 -0.64 32.16
CA ALA A 545 -25.83 0.32 32.65
C ALA A 545 -26.06 1.77 32.16
N GLY A 546 -27.03 2.00 31.27
CA GLY A 546 -27.23 3.30 30.63
C GLY A 546 -26.07 3.72 29.72
N ALA A 547 -25.28 2.74 29.26
CA ALA A 547 -24.07 2.91 28.46
C ALA A 547 -24.34 3.03 26.95
N LEU A 548 -25.56 2.71 26.48
CA LEU A 548 -25.91 2.80 25.07
C LEU A 548 -26.25 4.25 24.65
N PRO A 549 -25.82 4.68 23.44
CA PRO A 549 -26.26 5.95 22.86
C PRO A 549 -27.79 6.04 22.79
N LYS A 550 -28.33 7.25 22.92
CA LYS A 550 -29.78 7.50 23.02
C LYS A 550 -30.62 6.82 21.91
N GLY A 551 -30.09 6.74 20.68
CA GLY A 551 -30.75 6.07 19.55
C GLY A 551 -30.79 4.55 19.73
N GLU A 552 -29.64 3.93 19.98
CA GLU A 552 -29.49 2.48 20.16
C GLU A 552 -30.24 1.98 21.40
N ALA A 553 -30.23 2.76 22.49
CA ALA A 553 -31.00 2.44 23.69
C ALA A 553 -32.51 2.40 23.44
N GLN A 554 -33.02 3.28 22.56
CA GLN A 554 -34.45 3.30 22.21
C GLN A 554 -34.82 2.11 21.32
N GLU A 555 -33.97 1.75 20.37
CA GLU A 555 -34.14 0.59 19.51
C GLU A 555 -34.12 -0.71 20.32
N ALA A 556 -33.10 -0.90 21.16
CA ALA A 556 -32.99 -2.07 22.05
C ALA A 556 -34.20 -2.22 22.99
N ARG A 557 -34.73 -1.10 23.52
CA ARG A 557 -35.97 -1.12 24.33
C ARG A 557 -37.21 -1.47 23.52
N SER A 558 -37.25 -1.11 22.24
CA SER A 558 -38.41 -1.38 21.36
C SER A 558 -38.47 -2.83 20.89
N GLU A 559 -37.31 -3.47 20.71
CA GLU A 559 -37.21 -4.89 20.36
C GLU A 559 -37.44 -5.81 21.56
N TRP A 560 -37.32 -5.27 22.77
CA TRP A 560 -37.53 -6.05 23.97
C TRP A 560 -38.99 -6.49 24.13
N LYS A 561 -39.20 -7.79 23.99
CA LYS A 561 -40.48 -8.42 24.30
C LYS A 561 -40.54 -8.72 25.79
N PHE A 562 -41.44 -8.02 26.48
CA PHE A 562 -41.79 -8.30 27.87
C PHE A 562 -42.27 -9.75 28.03
N VAL A 563 -41.45 -10.58 28.68
CA VAL A 563 -41.86 -11.94 29.08
C VAL A 563 -42.53 -11.83 30.44
N GLY A 564 -43.79 -11.40 30.47
CA GLY A 564 -44.55 -11.32 31.71
C GLY A 564 -44.71 -12.71 32.33
N GLY A 565 -44.35 -12.86 33.61
CA GLY A 565 -44.46 -14.12 34.34
C GLY A 565 -43.16 -14.61 34.98
N GLY A 566 -42.13 -13.76 35.09
CA GLY A 566 -40.93 -14.07 35.83
C GLY A 566 -41.19 -14.17 37.35
N PRO A 567 -40.25 -14.75 38.11
CA PRO A 567 -40.30 -14.74 39.57
C PRO A 567 -40.51 -13.31 40.07
N LYS A 568 -41.37 -13.14 41.08
CA LYS A 568 -41.56 -11.84 41.73
C LYS A 568 -40.47 -11.65 42.78
N MET A 569 -39.84 -10.48 42.79
CA MET A 569 -38.95 -10.05 43.86
C MET A 569 -39.51 -8.82 44.56
N ASP A 570 -39.18 -8.67 45.84
CA ASP A 570 -39.58 -7.49 46.60
C ASP A 570 -38.61 -6.35 46.30
N PHE A 571 -39.09 -5.36 45.53
CA PHE A 571 -38.34 -4.18 45.12
C PHE A 571 -39.09 -2.93 45.61
N ALA A 572 -38.45 -2.17 46.50
CA ALA A 572 -39.05 -0.99 47.15
C ALA A 572 -40.42 -1.26 47.83
N GLY A 573 -40.61 -2.46 48.41
CA GLY A 573 -41.83 -2.84 49.13
C GLY A 573 -43.00 -3.24 48.23
N THR A 574 -42.75 -3.49 46.94
CA THR A 574 -43.72 -4.02 45.99
C THR A 574 -43.15 -5.26 45.31
N GLN A 575 -44.01 -6.26 45.07
CA GLN A 575 -43.67 -7.46 44.31
C GLN A 575 -43.56 -7.09 42.82
N VAL A 576 -42.33 -6.87 42.37
CA VAL A 576 -42.02 -6.52 40.98
C VAL A 576 -41.45 -7.75 40.28
N ASP A 577 -41.73 -7.87 38.99
CA ASP A 577 -41.13 -8.93 38.18
C ASP A 577 -39.60 -8.75 38.14
N VAL A 578 -38.82 -9.79 38.44
CA VAL A 578 -37.35 -9.72 38.42
C VAL A 578 -36.84 -9.21 37.06
N GLU A 579 -37.50 -9.61 35.97
CA GLU A 579 -37.16 -9.16 34.63
C GLU A 579 -37.45 -7.66 34.42
N LEU A 580 -38.47 -7.11 35.10
CA LEU A 580 -38.76 -5.67 35.08
C LEU A 580 -37.73 -4.87 35.91
N VAL A 581 -37.21 -5.43 36.99
CA VAL A 581 -36.13 -4.79 37.77
C VAL A 581 -34.83 -4.81 36.97
N ARG A 582 -34.52 -5.93 36.30
CA ARG A 582 -33.42 -6.01 35.32
C ARG A 582 -33.60 -4.98 34.21
N ALA A 583 -34.83 -4.77 33.73
CA ALA A 583 -35.18 -3.77 32.72
C ALA A 583 -34.89 -2.34 33.09
N ALA A 584 -35.04 -2.02 34.37
CA ALA A 584 -34.81 -0.68 34.89
C ALA A 584 -33.32 -0.38 35.10
N GLY A 585 -32.41 -1.28 34.75
CA GLY A 585 -30.97 -1.10 34.92
C GLY A 585 -30.45 -1.44 36.31
N LEU A 586 -31.20 -2.24 37.07
CA LEU A 586 -30.90 -2.56 38.47
C LEU A 586 -30.38 -4.01 38.61
N TYR A 587 -29.48 -4.39 37.69
CA TYR A 587 -29.03 -5.78 37.50
C TYR A 587 -28.37 -6.36 38.76
N ASP A 588 -27.47 -5.59 39.39
CA ASP A 588 -26.72 -6.02 40.58
C ASP A 588 -27.60 -6.17 41.84
N THR A 589 -28.75 -5.48 41.86
CA THR A 589 -29.71 -5.55 42.98
C THR A 589 -30.65 -6.75 42.88
N ALA A 590 -30.73 -7.39 41.71
CA ALA A 590 -31.52 -8.59 41.49
C ALA A 590 -30.79 -9.89 41.89
N GLU A 591 -29.48 -9.98 41.64
CA GLU A 591 -28.69 -11.18 41.98
C GLU A 591 -28.37 -11.30 43.48
N THR A 592 -28.12 -10.16 44.16
CA THR A 592 -27.78 -10.13 45.59
C THR A 592 -28.90 -10.62 46.53
N LYS A 593 -30.14 -10.73 46.05
CA LYS A 593 -31.29 -11.20 46.86
C LYS A 593 -31.80 -12.59 46.50
N SER A 594 -31.27 -13.21 45.44
CA SER A 594 -31.65 -14.57 45.04
C SER A 594 -30.80 -15.67 45.68
N GLU A 595 -29.70 -15.32 46.35
CA GLU A 595 -28.78 -16.25 47.04
C GLU A 595 -28.92 -16.28 48.58
N GLU A 596 -29.85 -15.50 49.16
CA GLU A 596 -30.31 -15.60 50.56
C GLU A 596 -31.72 -16.20 50.62
#